data_AF-A0A485A0F6-F1
#
_entry.id   AF-A0A485A0F6-F1
#
_cell.length_a   1.000
_cell.length_b   1.000
_cell.length_c   1.000
_cell.angle_alpha   90.00
_cell.angle_beta   90.00
_cell.angle_gamma   90.00
#
_symmetry.space_group_name_H-M   'P 1'
#
loop_
_entity.id
_entity.type
_entity.pdbx_description
1 polymer ?
#
loop_
_entity_poly.entity_id
_entity_poly.type
_entity_poly.pdbx_seq_one_letter_code
_entity_poly.pdbx_strand_id
1 'polypeptide(L)'
;MALSDSRGITSTPELNINQQKVAFEAGTGSDSFPQGMHAEIPDSLLGLNQPVIIEFDLSLQGTAKLNFMPVGRTSELTMTSNWADPNFLGKFLPQKRSVNEKGFTASWKSSWLSNNINNNFNQYSFRDMNESRSRYSEYTSVSSEIPTFSTSFIETVDHYQLNTRTVKYAVLFISLTFVAFFLFEMLKSLSIHPMQYLLVAAALMVFYIILLAFSERIGFAWAYGIAALSCSGLIGFYLTAVLKGVLRGVAFAAGLLALYGVLYILLQSDDNALLLGSVLLFVVLAVVMTLTRRLDWYKVTAPTAPTAPTAPTAPTAPTAPTAPTAPTAPTAPTAPTAPTAPTAPTAPTAPTAPTVPTAPTAPVSDSSTNLSSTGTDSVTEKEASQRSDSEGENSIDESINDGDDDSLERRKYRLWK
;
A
#
# COMPACT_ATOMS: atom_id res chain seq x y z
N MET A 1 -29.12 -8.93 10.96
CA MET A 1 -27.69 -8.85 10.61
C MET A 1 -27.45 -7.54 9.87
N ALA A 2 -26.50 -6.73 10.35
CA ALA A 2 -26.15 -5.47 9.72
C ALA A 2 -24.92 -5.62 8.81
N LEU A 3 -24.90 -4.90 7.70
CA LEU A 3 -23.83 -4.87 6.72
C LEU A 3 -23.49 -3.42 6.38
N SER A 4 -22.24 -3.13 6.04
CA SER A 4 -21.87 -1.80 5.55
C SER A 4 -22.44 -1.50 4.16
N ASP A 5 -22.55 -2.54 3.33
CA ASP A 5 -23.12 -2.48 1.97
C ASP A 5 -23.88 -3.78 1.69
N SER A 6 -25.19 -3.67 1.47
CA SER A 6 -26.08 -4.80 1.21
C SER A 6 -25.84 -5.44 -0.17
N ARG A 7 -25.20 -4.73 -1.11
CA ARG A 7 -24.86 -5.27 -2.44
C ARG A 7 -23.85 -6.42 -2.40
N GLY A 8 -23.15 -6.59 -1.28
CA GLY A 8 -22.22 -7.70 -1.06
C GLY A 8 -22.90 -9.05 -0.82
N ILE A 9 -24.23 -9.08 -0.58
CA ILE A 9 -25.00 -10.33 -0.47
C ILE A 9 -25.23 -10.87 -1.89
N THR A 10 -24.57 -11.98 -2.24
CA THR A 10 -24.63 -12.55 -3.59
C THR A 10 -25.69 -13.63 -3.76
N SER A 11 -26.28 -14.09 -2.66
CA SER A 11 -27.30 -15.14 -2.63
C SER A 11 -28.34 -14.81 -1.57
N THR A 12 -29.59 -15.15 -1.79
CA THR A 12 -30.64 -15.13 -0.76
C THR A 12 -30.46 -16.36 0.14
N PRO A 13 -29.94 -16.22 1.37
CA PRO A 13 -29.78 -17.35 2.27
C PRO A 13 -31.17 -17.86 2.72
N GLU A 14 -31.28 -19.16 2.98
CA GLU A 14 -32.44 -19.73 3.67
C GLU A 14 -32.10 -19.89 5.15
N LEU A 15 -32.97 -19.41 6.05
CA LEU A 15 -32.82 -19.61 7.49
C LEU A 15 -33.51 -20.89 7.90
N ASN A 16 -32.81 -21.77 8.61
CA ASN A 16 -33.39 -22.95 9.22
C ASN A 16 -33.42 -22.78 10.74
N ILE A 17 -34.63 -22.76 11.33
CA ILE A 17 -34.83 -22.71 12.78
C ILE A 17 -35.50 -24.00 13.22
N ASN A 18 -34.81 -24.86 13.99
CA ASN A 18 -35.33 -26.15 14.45
C ASN A 18 -36.00 -26.99 13.34
N GLN A 19 -35.40 -27.04 12.13
CA GLN A 19 -35.90 -27.71 10.92
C GLN A 19 -37.04 -27.00 10.18
N GLN A 20 -37.51 -25.84 10.67
CA GLN A 20 -38.48 -24.99 9.98
C GLN A 20 -37.75 -23.93 9.16
N LYS A 21 -38.08 -23.84 7.87
CA LYS A 21 -37.55 -22.80 6.97
C LYS A 21 -38.24 -21.46 7.23
N VAL A 22 -37.43 -20.41 7.39
CA VAL A 22 -37.86 -19.02 7.53
C VAL A 22 -37.13 -18.18 6.48
N ALA A 23 -37.85 -17.28 5.82
CA ALA A 23 -37.25 -16.38 4.84
C ALA A 23 -36.57 -15.20 5.54
N PHE A 24 -35.47 -14.72 4.95
CA PHE A 24 -34.91 -13.44 5.33
C PHE A 24 -35.59 -12.31 4.56
N GLU A 25 -35.83 -11.21 5.26
CA GLU A 25 -36.34 -9.95 4.74
C GLU A 25 -35.23 -8.89 4.66
N ALA A 26 -35.40 -7.94 3.73
CA ALA A 26 -34.45 -6.87 3.51
C ALA A 26 -34.45 -5.84 4.66
N GLY A 27 -33.28 -5.27 4.95
CA GLY A 27 -33.10 -4.31 6.05
C GLY A 27 -32.94 -5.00 7.40
N THR A 28 -32.62 -4.23 8.44
CA THR A 28 -32.35 -4.78 9.79
C THR A 28 -33.44 -4.49 10.80
N GLY A 29 -34.42 -3.65 10.46
CA GLY A 29 -35.39 -3.10 11.41
C GLY A 29 -34.80 -2.10 12.41
N SER A 30 -33.57 -1.61 12.20
CA SER A 30 -32.90 -0.64 13.07
C SER A 30 -32.45 0.61 12.30
N ASP A 31 -32.80 1.78 12.82
CA ASP A 31 -32.39 3.09 12.27
C ASP A 31 -30.87 3.30 12.31
N SER A 32 -30.21 2.79 13.35
CA SER A 32 -28.75 2.89 13.50
C SER A 32 -27.98 2.01 12.50
N PHE A 33 -28.62 0.97 11.96
CA PHE A 33 -27.98 0.00 11.06
C PHE A 33 -28.89 -0.38 9.88
N PRO A 34 -29.29 0.56 9.02
CA PRO A 34 -30.38 0.34 8.07
C PRO A 34 -30.08 -0.74 7.01
N GLN A 35 -28.80 -0.95 6.69
CA GLN A 35 -28.36 -1.86 5.64
C GLN A 35 -28.15 -3.28 6.20
N GLY A 36 -28.74 -4.26 5.52
CA GLY A 36 -28.55 -5.68 5.82
C GLY A 36 -29.83 -6.48 5.63
N MET A 37 -30.06 -7.42 6.54
CA MET A 37 -31.15 -8.38 6.45
C MET A 37 -31.58 -8.85 7.85
N HIS A 38 -32.84 -9.25 7.99
CA HIS A 38 -33.39 -9.79 9.23
C HIS A 38 -34.37 -10.93 8.93
N ALA A 39 -34.72 -11.71 9.95
CA ALA A 39 -35.76 -12.72 9.87
C ALA A 39 -36.50 -12.71 11.20
N GLU A 40 -37.82 -12.73 11.15
CA GLU A 40 -38.65 -12.81 12.34
C GLU A 40 -38.69 -14.26 12.85
N ILE A 41 -38.50 -14.43 14.16
CA ILE A 41 -38.60 -15.75 14.78
C ILE A 41 -40.09 -16.01 15.03
N PRO A 42 -40.68 -17.09 14.48
CA PRO A 42 -42.09 -17.41 14.72
C PRO A 42 -42.42 -17.55 16.21
N ASP A 43 -43.56 -17.00 16.64
CA ASP A 43 -44.03 -17.07 18.03
C ASP A 43 -44.18 -18.52 18.54
N SER A 44 -44.45 -19.48 17.64
CA SER A 44 -44.51 -20.90 17.96
C SER A 44 -43.19 -21.47 18.51
N LEU A 45 -42.07 -20.81 18.23
CA LEU A 45 -40.73 -21.17 18.68
C LEU A 45 -40.30 -20.35 19.91
N LEU A 46 -41.03 -19.28 20.24
CA LEU A 46 -40.79 -18.42 21.39
C LEU A 46 -41.55 -18.96 22.62
N GLY A 47 -40.83 -19.24 23.71
CA GLY A 47 -41.42 -19.74 24.96
C GLY A 47 -41.35 -21.26 25.18
N LEU A 48 -40.70 -22.00 24.27
CA LEU A 48 -40.32 -23.38 24.51
C LEU A 48 -39.15 -23.42 25.50
N ASN A 49 -39.23 -24.28 26.53
CA ASN A 49 -38.11 -24.56 27.45
C ASN A 49 -37.03 -25.44 26.77
N GLN A 50 -36.86 -25.27 25.46
CA GLN A 50 -36.00 -26.05 24.59
C GLN A 50 -35.02 -25.12 23.85
N PRO A 51 -33.82 -25.59 23.51
CA PRO A 51 -32.88 -24.82 22.71
C PRO A 51 -33.47 -24.46 21.34
N VAL A 52 -33.27 -23.21 20.90
CA VAL A 52 -33.58 -22.76 19.53
C VAL A 52 -32.29 -22.83 18.73
N ILE A 53 -32.23 -23.77 17.79
CA ILE A 53 -31.08 -23.96 16.89
C ILE A 53 -31.36 -23.19 15.60
N ILE A 54 -30.42 -22.32 15.23
CA ILE A 54 -30.50 -21.45 14.05
C ILE A 54 -29.31 -21.76 13.15
N GLU A 55 -29.57 -22.15 11.91
CA GLU A 55 -28.56 -22.52 10.93
C GLU A 55 -28.85 -21.82 9.59
N PHE A 56 -27.82 -21.26 8.97
CA PHE A 56 -27.91 -20.68 7.63
C PHE A 56 -26.52 -20.56 7.02
N ASP A 57 -26.45 -20.64 5.69
CA ASP A 57 -25.26 -20.37 4.91
C ASP A 57 -25.38 -19.02 4.22
N LEU A 58 -24.35 -18.19 4.31
CA LEU A 58 -24.36 -16.84 3.76
C LEU A 58 -23.13 -16.62 2.87
N SER A 59 -23.36 -16.30 1.61
CA SER A 59 -22.31 -15.89 0.68
C SER A 59 -22.18 -14.36 0.67
N LEU A 60 -21.03 -13.85 1.10
CA LEU A 60 -20.71 -12.43 1.16
C LEU A 60 -19.47 -12.10 0.33
N GLN A 61 -19.51 -10.98 -0.38
CA GLN A 61 -18.33 -10.38 -1.02
C GLN A 61 -17.79 -9.19 -0.22
N GLY A 62 -16.46 -9.13 -0.04
CA GLY A 62 -15.77 -7.94 0.48
C GLY A 62 -15.74 -7.76 2.00
N THR A 63 -15.70 -8.84 2.79
CA THR A 63 -15.77 -8.75 4.26
C THR A 63 -14.43 -8.35 4.89
N ALA A 64 -14.28 -7.09 5.30
CA ALA A 64 -13.09 -6.61 6.02
C ALA A 64 -13.11 -6.92 7.54
N LYS A 65 -14.30 -6.89 8.14
CA LYS A 65 -14.51 -7.07 9.59
C LYS A 65 -15.81 -7.83 9.84
N LEU A 66 -15.79 -8.75 10.80
CA LEU A 66 -16.96 -9.43 11.32
C LEU A 66 -17.08 -9.14 12.82
N ASN A 67 -18.23 -8.59 13.20
CA ASN A 67 -18.53 -8.23 14.58
C ASN A 67 -19.76 -9.03 15.04
N PHE A 68 -19.64 -9.71 16.18
CA PHE A 68 -20.75 -10.38 16.83
C PHE A 68 -21.13 -9.63 18.10
N MET A 69 -22.42 -9.31 18.27
CA MET A 69 -22.92 -8.61 19.44
C MET A 69 -23.52 -9.62 20.45
N PRO A 70 -22.86 -9.88 21.59
CA PRO A 70 -23.33 -10.81 22.61
C PRO A 70 -24.48 -10.21 23.45
N VAL A 71 -25.73 -10.41 23.03
CA VAL A 71 -26.93 -9.91 23.73
C VAL A 71 -27.46 -10.82 24.84
N GLY A 72 -26.93 -12.04 24.98
CA GLY A 72 -27.41 -13.01 25.97
C GLY A 72 -26.89 -12.75 27.39
N ARG A 73 -27.56 -13.35 28.40
CA ARG A 73 -27.07 -13.37 29.80
C ARG A 73 -25.65 -13.95 29.90
N THR A 74 -25.42 -15.01 29.12
CA THR A 74 -24.10 -15.56 28.82
C THR A 74 -24.03 -15.74 27.31
N SER A 75 -22.92 -15.36 26.69
CA SER A 75 -22.69 -15.53 25.26
C SER A 75 -21.34 -16.14 25.03
N GLU A 76 -21.32 -17.22 24.24
CA GLU A 76 -20.12 -17.92 23.80
C GLU A 76 -20.10 -17.90 22.28
N LEU A 77 -18.95 -17.60 21.70
CA LEU A 77 -18.74 -17.60 20.25
C LEU A 77 -17.48 -18.41 19.97
N THR A 78 -17.57 -19.35 19.03
CA THR A 78 -16.40 -19.96 18.41
C THR A 78 -16.43 -19.64 16.93
N MET A 79 -15.33 -19.08 16.43
CA MET A 79 -15.15 -18.75 15.03
C MET A 79 -14.00 -19.58 14.48
N THR A 80 -14.24 -20.22 13.34
CA THR A 80 -13.24 -20.94 12.56
C THR A 80 -13.20 -20.35 11.16
N SER A 81 -12.01 -20.08 10.65
CA SER A 81 -11.80 -19.52 9.32
C SER A 81 -10.54 -20.09 8.71
N ASN A 82 -10.49 -20.15 7.38
CA ASN A 82 -9.31 -20.49 6.61
C ASN A 82 -8.37 -19.28 6.37
N TRP A 83 -8.62 -18.13 7.00
CA TRP A 83 -7.77 -16.94 6.90
C TRP A 83 -6.54 -17.05 7.82
N ALA A 84 -5.33 -16.87 7.28
CA ALA A 84 -4.10 -17.09 8.04
C ALA A 84 -3.82 -16.01 9.10
N ASP A 85 -4.18 -14.75 8.80
CA ASP A 85 -3.78 -13.58 9.60
C ASP A 85 -4.99 -12.82 10.17
N PRO A 86 -5.69 -13.36 11.18
CA PRO A 86 -6.76 -12.63 11.84
C PRO A 86 -6.22 -11.51 12.73
N ASN A 87 -6.88 -10.36 12.72
CA ASN A 87 -6.69 -9.34 13.74
C ASN A 87 -7.89 -9.30 14.70
N PHE A 88 -7.66 -9.62 15.97
CA PHE A 88 -8.69 -9.61 17.00
C PHE A 88 -8.74 -8.21 17.64
N LEU A 89 -9.89 -7.56 17.52
CA LEU A 89 -10.10 -6.17 17.93
C LEU A 89 -11.18 -6.06 19.00
N GLY A 90 -11.34 -4.85 19.54
CA GLY A 90 -12.44 -4.50 20.43
C GLY A 90 -12.14 -4.72 21.92
N LYS A 91 -13.18 -4.55 22.75
CA LYS A 91 -13.10 -4.63 24.21
C LYS A 91 -12.98 -6.07 24.73
N PHE A 92 -13.29 -7.08 23.90
CA PHE A 92 -13.29 -8.49 24.26
C PHE A 92 -12.39 -9.30 23.33
N LEU A 93 -11.18 -9.60 23.80
CA LEU A 93 -10.25 -10.50 23.11
C LEU A 93 -10.65 -11.97 23.32
N PRO A 94 -10.33 -12.86 22.37
CA PRO A 94 -10.63 -14.29 22.51
C PRO A 94 -9.88 -14.89 23.70
N GLN A 95 -10.58 -15.72 24.48
CA GLN A 95 -9.99 -16.43 25.64
C GLN A 95 -9.07 -17.56 25.20
N LYS A 96 -9.41 -18.21 24.07
CA LYS A 96 -8.60 -19.24 23.43
C LYS A 96 -8.47 -18.89 21.96
N ARG A 97 -7.26 -18.98 21.42
CA ARG A 97 -6.99 -18.79 19.99
C ARG A 97 -5.89 -19.73 19.51
N SER A 98 -6.04 -20.23 18.31
CA SER A 98 -5.03 -20.97 17.55
C SER A 98 -5.00 -20.38 16.15
N VAL A 99 -3.84 -19.89 15.72
CA VAL A 99 -3.62 -19.26 14.41
C VAL A 99 -2.49 -20.02 13.72
N ASN A 100 -2.69 -20.40 12.46
CA ASN A 100 -1.71 -21.09 11.63
C ASN A 100 -1.87 -20.67 10.15
N GLU A 101 -0.94 -21.10 9.29
CA GLU A 101 -0.94 -20.77 7.85
C GLU A 101 -2.22 -21.24 7.11
N LYS A 102 -2.96 -22.22 7.65
CA LYS A 102 -4.20 -22.74 7.05
C LYS A 102 -5.45 -22.02 7.55
N GLY A 103 -5.35 -21.17 8.57
CA GLY A 103 -6.50 -20.55 9.19
C GLY A 103 -6.37 -20.27 10.67
N PHE A 104 -7.50 -19.91 11.29
CA PHE A 104 -7.60 -19.72 12.73
C PHE A 104 -8.86 -20.33 13.34
N THR A 105 -8.76 -20.63 14.62
CA THR A 105 -9.89 -20.89 15.51
C THR A 105 -9.77 -19.99 16.73
N ALA A 106 -10.84 -19.26 17.05
CA ALA A 106 -10.89 -18.36 18.19
C ALA A 106 -12.20 -18.52 18.96
N SER A 107 -12.13 -18.49 20.29
CA SER A 107 -13.27 -18.64 21.18
C SER A 107 -13.37 -17.47 22.16
N TRP A 108 -14.55 -16.88 22.23
CA TRP A 108 -14.93 -15.81 23.15
C TRP A 108 -16.00 -16.30 24.11
N LYS A 109 -15.97 -15.73 25.32
CA LYS A 109 -17.03 -15.90 26.31
C LYS A 109 -17.23 -14.58 27.02
N SER A 110 -18.48 -14.19 27.19
CA SER A 110 -18.84 -12.99 27.93
C SER A 110 -20.13 -13.17 28.72
N SER A 111 -20.29 -12.36 29.76
CA SER A 111 -21.52 -12.28 30.54
C SER A 111 -22.16 -10.91 30.34
N TRP A 112 -23.48 -10.83 30.42
CA TRP A 112 -24.17 -9.54 30.35
C TRP A 112 -23.69 -8.52 31.39
N LEU A 113 -23.21 -8.99 32.55
CA LEU A 113 -22.60 -8.18 33.61
C LEU A 113 -21.28 -7.54 33.16
N SER A 114 -20.44 -8.27 32.41
CA SER A 114 -19.15 -7.74 31.94
C SER A 114 -19.31 -6.76 30.79
N ASN A 115 -20.37 -6.92 30.00
CA ASN A 115 -20.57 -6.15 28.77
C ASN A 115 -21.51 -4.96 28.97
N ASN A 116 -22.20 -4.87 30.12
CA ASN A 116 -23.22 -3.87 30.40
C ASN A 116 -24.22 -3.71 29.24
N ILE A 117 -24.67 -4.84 28.68
CA ILE A 117 -25.35 -4.86 27.39
C ILE A 117 -26.72 -4.17 27.43
N ASN A 118 -27.40 -4.12 28.57
CA ASN A 118 -28.68 -3.43 28.70
C ASN A 118 -28.57 -1.93 28.40
N ASN A 119 -27.55 -1.27 28.95
CA ASN A 119 -27.35 0.16 28.72
C ASN A 119 -26.93 0.41 27.26
N ASN A 120 -25.99 -0.40 26.77
CA ASN A 120 -25.44 -0.25 25.43
C ASN A 120 -26.49 -0.59 24.34
N PHE A 121 -27.21 -1.70 24.45
CA PHE A 121 -28.18 -2.12 23.43
C PHE A 121 -29.33 -1.12 23.31
N ASN A 122 -30.00 -0.78 24.43
CA ASN A 122 -31.15 0.13 24.42
C ASN A 122 -30.81 1.54 23.91
N GLN A 123 -29.58 2.03 24.19
CA GLN A 123 -29.12 3.33 23.74
C GLN A 123 -28.99 3.43 22.21
N TYR A 124 -28.63 2.33 21.52
CA TYR A 124 -28.39 2.36 20.07
C TYR A 124 -29.47 1.67 19.24
N SER A 125 -30.31 0.80 19.81
CA SER A 125 -31.38 0.12 19.06
C SER A 125 -32.69 0.89 18.98
N PHE A 126 -32.94 1.86 19.88
CA PHE A 126 -34.25 2.52 20.02
C PHE A 126 -34.18 4.06 20.18
N ARG A 127 -33.20 4.76 19.60
CA ARG A 127 -33.29 6.24 19.55
C ARG A 127 -34.41 6.63 18.59
N ASP A 128 -35.59 6.91 19.14
CA ASP A 128 -36.63 7.69 18.48
C ASP A 128 -36.03 9.04 18.05
N MET A 129 -36.17 9.36 16.77
CA MET A 129 -35.76 10.61 16.12
C MET A 129 -36.51 11.86 16.64
N ASN A 130 -37.15 11.81 17.81
CA ASN A 130 -37.94 12.94 18.32
C ASN A 130 -37.15 13.87 19.28
N GLU A 131 -35.95 13.47 19.71
CA GLU A 131 -35.05 14.40 20.43
C GLU A 131 -34.16 15.16 19.45
N SER A 132 -34.77 16.23 18.97
CA SER A 132 -34.21 17.36 18.24
C SER A 132 -32.77 17.74 18.63
N ARG A 133 -31.92 17.79 17.60
CA ARG A 133 -31.07 18.96 17.31
C ARG A 133 -30.04 19.34 18.38
N SER A 134 -28.93 18.60 18.42
CA SER A 134 -27.62 19.19 18.75
C SER A 134 -26.63 18.92 17.61
N ARG A 135 -26.41 20.01 16.87
CA ARG A 135 -25.44 20.22 15.81
C ARG A 135 -24.03 19.95 16.38
N TYR A 136 -23.18 19.24 15.65
CA TYR A 136 -21.89 18.65 16.08
C TYR A 136 -22.00 17.36 16.89
N SER A 137 -22.42 16.27 16.25
CA SER A 137 -21.91 14.95 16.62
C SER A 137 -20.77 14.64 15.65
N GLU A 138 -19.56 14.80 16.15
CA GLU A 138 -18.35 14.22 15.60
C GLU A 138 -18.63 12.78 15.16
N TYR A 139 -18.08 12.36 14.02
CA TYR A 139 -18.14 10.98 13.51
C TYR A 139 -17.42 10.02 14.48
N THR A 140 -17.88 9.92 15.72
CA THR A 140 -17.53 8.87 16.65
C THR A 140 -18.30 7.67 16.18
N SER A 141 -17.59 6.80 15.46
CA SER A 141 -18.13 5.55 14.95
C SER A 141 -18.91 4.81 16.05
N VAL A 142 -20.22 4.70 15.87
CA VAL A 142 -21.18 3.96 16.72
C VAL A 142 -20.68 2.54 17.05
N SER A 143 -19.78 1.99 16.23
CA SER A 143 -19.13 0.69 16.41
C SER A 143 -18.08 0.62 17.53
N SER A 144 -17.60 1.74 18.09
CA SER A 144 -16.52 1.75 19.08
C SER A 144 -17.00 1.56 20.53
N GLU A 145 -18.29 1.77 20.79
CA GLU A 145 -18.83 1.72 22.15
C GLU A 145 -19.57 0.41 22.46
N ILE A 146 -20.18 -0.21 21.43
CA ILE A 146 -20.92 -1.47 21.58
C ILE A 146 -19.94 -2.63 21.85
N PRO A 147 -20.11 -3.36 22.96
CA PRO A 147 -19.29 -4.54 23.26
C PRO A 147 -19.55 -5.62 22.19
N THR A 148 -18.55 -5.89 21.35
CA THR A 148 -18.62 -6.90 20.29
C THR A 148 -17.42 -7.82 20.33
N PHE A 149 -17.60 -9.05 19.84
CA PHE A 149 -16.50 -9.93 19.47
C PHE A 149 -16.12 -9.60 18.04
N SER A 150 -14.95 -8.96 17.87
CA SER A 150 -14.53 -8.40 16.58
C SER A 150 -13.33 -9.16 16.02
N THR A 151 -13.46 -9.60 14.77
CA THR A 151 -12.36 -10.14 13.98
C THR A 151 -12.25 -9.36 12.68
N SER A 152 -11.05 -8.89 12.35
CA SER A 152 -10.74 -8.23 11.09
C SER A 152 -9.90 -9.15 10.20
N PHE A 153 -10.26 -9.20 8.93
CA PHE A 153 -9.61 -9.98 7.88
C PHE A 153 -8.81 -9.05 6.99
N ILE A 154 -7.75 -8.46 7.55
CA ILE A 154 -6.88 -7.58 6.77
C ILE A 154 -6.09 -8.46 5.82
N GLU A 155 -6.26 -8.24 4.51
CA GLU A 155 -5.34 -8.78 3.52
C GLU A 155 -4.07 -7.95 3.56
N THR A 156 -3.09 -8.43 4.30
CA THR A 156 -1.74 -7.92 4.16
C THR A 156 -1.26 -8.43 2.82
N VAL A 157 -1.39 -7.59 1.80
CA VAL A 157 -0.82 -7.84 0.49
C VAL A 157 0.69 -8.06 0.68
N ASP A 158 1.09 -9.33 0.75
CA ASP A 158 2.39 -9.78 1.26
C ASP A 158 3.55 -9.14 0.46
N HIS A 159 3.35 -8.95 -0.85
CA HIS A 159 4.32 -8.27 -1.70
C HIS A 159 4.57 -6.80 -1.32
N TYR A 160 3.56 -6.07 -0.81
CA TYR A 160 3.74 -4.67 -0.41
C TYR A 160 4.54 -4.57 0.89
N GLN A 161 4.31 -5.50 1.82
CA GLN A 161 5.10 -5.57 3.05
C GLN A 161 6.55 -5.95 2.77
N LEU A 162 6.77 -6.98 1.95
CA LEU A 162 8.11 -7.42 1.56
C LEU A 162 8.85 -6.31 0.80
N ASN A 163 8.19 -5.60 -0.12
CA ASN A 163 8.83 -4.49 -0.83
C ASN A 163 9.17 -3.32 0.11
N THR A 164 8.28 -2.99 1.06
CA THR A 164 8.55 -1.98 2.09
C THR A 164 9.75 -2.37 2.95
N ARG A 165 9.89 -3.66 3.29
CA ARG A 165 11.07 -4.18 4.00
C ARG A 165 12.33 -4.08 3.16
N THR A 166 12.29 -4.47 1.88
CA THR A 166 13.44 -4.33 0.96
C THR A 166 13.96 -2.90 0.93
N VAL A 167 13.06 -1.91 0.84
CA VAL A 167 13.44 -0.49 0.80
C VAL A 167 14.04 -0.04 2.14
N LYS A 168 13.50 -0.49 3.28
CA LYS A 168 14.10 -0.20 4.61
C LYS A 168 15.52 -0.76 4.72
N TYR A 169 15.78 -1.93 4.14
CA TYR A 169 17.11 -2.53 4.11
C TYR A 169 18.01 -1.99 2.99
N ALA A 170 17.52 -1.07 2.14
CA ALA A 170 18.27 -0.61 0.99
C ALA A 170 19.58 0.10 1.36
N VAL A 171 19.57 0.87 2.44
CA VAL A 171 20.76 1.57 2.94
C VAL A 171 21.84 0.57 3.34
N LEU A 172 21.48 -0.52 4.03
CA LEU A 172 22.41 -1.58 4.41
C LEU A 172 23.02 -2.22 3.16
N PHE A 173 22.18 -2.55 2.18
CA PHE A 173 22.62 -3.18 0.94
C PHE A 173 23.57 -2.31 0.12
N ILE A 174 23.22 -1.03 -0.06
CA ILE A 174 24.05 -0.07 -0.78
C ILE A 174 25.38 0.11 -0.03
N SER A 175 25.33 0.36 1.28
CA SER A 175 26.54 0.57 2.10
C SER A 175 27.50 -0.61 2.02
N LEU A 176 26.97 -1.83 2.13
CA LEU A 176 27.78 -3.04 2.09
C LEU A 176 28.44 -3.26 0.72
N THR A 177 27.70 -2.97 -0.35
CA THR A 177 28.25 -3.04 -1.71
C THR A 177 29.39 -2.03 -1.86
N PHE A 178 29.20 -0.79 -1.42
CA PHE A 178 30.23 0.25 -1.44
C PHE A 178 31.46 -0.12 -0.60
N VAL A 179 31.26 -0.69 0.60
CA VAL A 179 32.36 -1.20 1.44
C VAL A 179 33.15 -2.29 0.72
N ALA A 180 32.48 -3.21 0.01
CA ALA A 180 33.16 -4.25 -0.76
C ALA A 180 34.01 -3.66 -1.90
N PHE A 181 33.48 -2.67 -2.64
CA PHE A 181 34.24 -1.94 -3.67
C PHE A 181 35.44 -1.19 -3.08
N PHE A 182 35.22 -0.45 -2.00
CA PHE A 182 36.28 0.31 -1.31
C PHE A 182 37.39 -0.61 -0.81
N LEU A 183 37.03 -1.73 -0.17
CA LEU A 183 38.00 -2.70 0.31
C LEU A 183 38.79 -3.33 -0.85
N PHE A 184 38.11 -3.63 -1.96
CA PHE A 184 38.78 -4.12 -3.17
C PHE A 184 39.76 -3.09 -3.75
N GLU A 185 39.37 -1.81 -3.81
CA GLU A 185 40.23 -0.69 -4.22
C GLU A 185 41.50 -0.62 -3.36
N MET A 186 41.33 -0.60 -2.05
CA MET A 186 42.42 -0.52 -1.08
C MET A 186 43.38 -1.72 -1.15
N LEU A 187 42.87 -2.94 -1.33
CA LEU A 187 43.71 -4.14 -1.41
C LEU A 187 44.50 -4.25 -2.71
N LYS A 188 44.05 -3.60 -3.80
CA LYS A 188 44.67 -3.74 -5.11
C LYS A 188 45.37 -2.48 -5.60
N SER A 189 45.26 -1.36 -4.88
CA SER A 189 45.83 -0.06 -5.27
C SER A 189 45.44 0.35 -6.70
N LEU A 190 44.25 -0.02 -7.17
CA LEU A 190 43.71 0.50 -8.42
C LEU A 190 42.97 1.79 -8.12
N SER A 191 43.38 2.90 -8.72
CA SER A 191 42.61 4.15 -8.64
C SER A 191 41.33 4.01 -9.49
N ILE A 192 40.21 3.76 -8.82
CA ILE A 192 38.89 3.70 -9.45
C ILE A 192 38.35 5.14 -9.55
N HIS A 193 37.97 5.56 -10.76
CA HIS A 193 37.47 6.92 -10.95
C HIS A 193 36.12 7.11 -10.23
N PRO A 194 35.84 8.27 -9.58
CA PRO A 194 34.59 8.50 -8.84
C PRO A 194 33.31 8.24 -9.64
N MET A 195 33.32 8.50 -10.96
CA MET A 195 32.19 8.16 -11.85
C MET A 195 31.80 6.68 -11.83
N GLN A 196 32.75 5.76 -11.58
CA GLN A 196 32.48 4.33 -11.56
C GLN A 196 31.63 3.95 -10.34
N TYR A 197 31.83 4.62 -9.21
CA TYR A 197 30.99 4.49 -8.02
C TYR A 197 29.55 4.98 -8.25
N LEU A 198 29.39 6.06 -9.03
CA LEU A 198 28.07 6.59 -9.40
C LEU A 198 27.31 5.60 -10.28
N LEU A 199 27.98 4.98 -11.27
CA LEU A 199 27.38 3.96 -12.12
C LEU A 199 26.96 2.71 -11.35
N VAL A 200 27.76 2.28 -10.36
CA VAL A 200 27.39 1.18 -9.46
C VAL A 200 26.16 1.57 -8.62
N ALA A 201 26.12 2.76 -8.02
CA ALA A 201 24.94 3.22 -7.30
C ALA A 201 23.69 3.25 -8.17
N ALA A 202 23.80 3.72 -9.42
CA ALA A 202 22.69 3.73 -10.36
C ALA A 202 22.20 2.29 -10.65
N ALA A 203 23.10 1.32 -10.82
CA ALA A 203 22.73 -0.08 -10.98
C ALA A 203 22.00 -0.65 -9.76
N LEU A 204 22.42 -0.28 -8.55
CA LEU A 204 21.74 -0.68 -7.30
C LEU A 204 20.37 -0.02 -7.16
N MET A 205 20.16 1.19 -7.66
CA MET A 205 18.83 1.82 -7.70
C MET A 205 17.90 1.10 -8.68
N VAL A 206 18.41 0.71 -9.85
CA VAL A 206 17.65 -0.03 -10.86
C VAL A 206 17.16 -1.38 -10.32
N PHE A 207 17.92 -2.04 -9.43
CA PHE A 207 17.44 -3.24 -8.73
C PHE A 207 16.08 -3.01 -8.02
N TYR A 208 15.92 -1.91 -7.28
CA TYR A 208 14.66 -1.62 -6.57
C TYR A 208 13.52 -1.26 -7.51
N ILE A 209 13.83 -0.59 -8.63
CA ILE A 209 12.82 -0.25 -9.65
C ILE A 209 12.30 -1.53 -10.32
N ILE A 210 13.20 -2.43 -10.71
CA ILE A 210 12.82 -3.74 -11.29
C ILE A 210 12.02 -4.55 -10.27
N LEU A 211 12.50 -4.62 -9.02
CA LEU A 211 11.82 -5.36 -7.96
C LEU A 211 10.39 -4.88 -7.77
N LEU A 212 10.18 -3.57 -7.59
CA LEU A 212 8.85 -2.99 -7.42
C LEU A 212 7.95 -3.31 -8.61
N ALA A 213 8.39 -2.98 -9.83
CA ALA A 213 7.59 -3.14 -11.04
C ALA A 213 7.21 -4.60 -11.34
N PHE A 214 8.12 -5.55 -11.11
CA PHE A 214 7.86 -6.96 -11.36
C PHE A 214 7.12 -7.64 -10.20
N SER A 215 7.31 -7.19 -8.95
CA SER A 215 6.65 -7.79 -7.79
C SER A 215 5.12 -7.72 -7.88
N GLU A 216 4.59 -6.66 -8.49
CA GLU A 216 3.16 -6.47 -8.73
C GLU A 216 2.56 -7.45 -9.74
N ARG A 217 3.37 -7.94 -10.70
CA ARG A 217 2.87 -8.76 -11.82
C ARG A 217 3.13 -10.25 -11.67
N ILE A 218 4.30 -10.62 -11.15
CA ILE A 218 4.78 -12.01 -11.13
C ILE A 218 5.10 -12.53 -9.72
N GLY A 219 4.82 -11.73 -8.69
CA GLY A 219 5.09 -12.05 -7.29
C GLY A 219 6.52 -11.72 -6.85
N PHE A 220 6.69 -11.57 -5.54
CA PHE A 220 7.91 -11.02 -4.94
C PHE A 220 9.17 -11.89 -5.19
N ALA A 221 9.09 -13.20 -4.99
CA ALA A 221 10.25 -14.09 -5.07
C ALA A 221 10.89 -14.10 -6.47
N TRP A 222 10.07 -14.24 -7.52
CA TRP A 222 10.54 -14.20 -8.91
C TRP A 222 11.05 -12.82 -9.31
N ALA A 223 10.35 -11.75 -8.92
CA ALA A 223 10.79 -10.39 -9.16
C ALA A 223 12.15 -10.10 -8.51
N TYR A 224 12.35 -10.57 -7.27
CA TYR A 224 13.61 -10.44 -6.55
C TYR A 224 14.75 -11.20 -7.24
N GLY A 225 14.50 -12.46 -7.63
CA GLY A 225 15.49 -13.26 -8.36
C GLY A 225 15.92 -12.61 -9.68
N ILE A 226 14.96 -12.12 -10.47
CA ILE A 226 15.23 -11.43 -11.74
C ILE A 226 16.01 -10.14 -11.49
N ALA A 227 15.56 -9.31 -10.55
CA ALA A 227 16.24 -8.05 -10.22
C ALA A 227 17.69 -8.30 -9.75
N ALA A 228 17.89 -9.28 -8.85
CA ALA A 228 19.19 -9.63 -8.30
C ALA A 228 20.14 -10.14 -9.40
N LEU A 229 19.66 -11.02 -10.29
CA LEU A 229 20.45 -11.53 -11.41
C LEU A 229 20.80 -10.44 -12.42
N SER A 230 19.83 -9.61 -12.81
CA SER A 230 20.05 -8.50 -13.74
C SER A 230 21.05 -7.48 -13.18
N CYS A 231 20.91 -7.08 -11.92
CA CYS A 231 21.82 -6.12 -11.28
C CYS A 231 23.23 -6.70 -11.10
N SER A 232 23.34 -7.93 -10.57
CA SER A 232 24.63 -8.59 -10.35
C SER A 232 25.36 -8.86 -11.67
N GLY A 233 24.62 -9.27 -12.71
CA GLY A 233 25.16 -9.48 -14.05
C GLY A 233 25.69 -8.19 -14.67
N LEU A 234 24.93 -7.09 -14.56
CA LEU A 234 25.35 -5.77 -15.05
C LEU A 234 26.63 -5.27 -14.35
N ILE A 235 26.67 -5.34 -13.02
CA ILE A 235 27.84 -4.92 -12.22
C ILE A 235 29.04 -5.83 -12.51
N GLY A 236 28.84 -7.15 -12.59
CA GLY A 236 29.89 -8.11 -12.90
C GLY A 236 30.50 -7.94 -14.29
N PHE A 237 29.65 -7.70 -15.29
CA PHE A 237 30.08 -7.39 -16.65
C PHE A 237 30.91 -6.10 -16.69
N TYR A 238 30.42 -5.03 -16.06
CA TYR A 238 31.13 -3.76 -15.96
C TYR A 238 32.50 -3.91 -15.28
N LEU A 239 32.53 -4.61 -14.14
CA LEU A 239 33.76 -4.85 -13.38
C LEU A 239 34.77 -5.72 -14.13
N THR A 240 34.33 -6.62 -14.99
CA THR A 240 35.22 -7.42 -15.84
C THR A 240 36.11 -6.52 -16.70
N ALA A 241 35.53 -5.45 -17.27
CA ALA A 241 36.24 -4.46 -18.06
C ALA A 241 37.16 -3.58 -17.19
N VAL A 242 36.64 -3.07 -16.07
CA VAL A 242 37.40 -2.18 -15.16
C VAL A 242 38.61 -2.89 -14.53
N LEU A 243 38.43 -4.13 -14.09
CA LEU A 243 39.44 -4.93 -13.38
C LEU A 243 40.37 -5.71 -14.32
N LYS A 244 40.18 -5.56 -15.64
CA LYS A 244 40.91 -6.26 -16.72
C LYS A 244 41.01 -7.77 -16.45
N GLY A 245 39.91 -8.39 -16.05
CA GLY A 245 39.92 -9.81 -15.68
C GLY A 245 38.53 -10.40 -15.43
N VAL A 246 38.15 -11.38 -16.26
CA VAL A 246 36.84 -12.07 -16.21
C VAL A 246 36.61 -12.76 -14.86
N LEU A 247 37.62 -13.47 -14.35
CA LEU A 247 37.50 -14.18 -13.07
C LEU A 247 37.13 -13.24 -11.90
N ARG A 248 37.65 -12.00 -11.93
CA ARG A 248 37.40 -11.01 -10.87
C ARG A 248 36.00 -10.44 -10.96
N GLY A 249 35.53 -10.12 -12.17
CA GLY A 249 34.16 -9.65 -12.39
C GLY A 249 33.12 -10.71 -12.04
N VAL A 250 33.37 -11.98 -12.41
CA VAL A 250 32.51 -13.12 -12.04
C VAL A 250 32.53 -13.36 -10.53
N ALA A 251 33.71 -13.35 -9.88
CA ALA A 251 33.81 -13.50 -8.43
C ALA A 251 33.04 -12.40 -7.69
N PHE A 252 33.08 -11.17 -8.19
CA PHE A 252 32.32 -10.07 -7.61
C PHE A 252 30.81 -10.24 -7.78
N ALA A 253 30.35 -10.61 -9.00
CA ALA A 253 28.95 -10.88 -9.25
C ALA A 253 28.40 -12.03 -8.38
N ALA A 254 29.20 -13.09 -8.20
CA ALA A 254 28.85 -14.20 -7.32
C ALA A 254 28.76 -13.75 -5.85
N GLY A 255 29.68 -12.88 -5.39
CA GLY A 255 29.62 -12.29 -4.06
C GLY A 255 28.38 -11.41 -3.85
N LEU A 256 28.02 -10.60 -4.85
CA LEU A 256 26.81 -9.77 -4.82
C LEU A 256 25.54 -10.63 -4.79
N LEU A 257 25.50 -11.72 -5.58
CA LEU A 257 24.39 -12.68 -5.56
C LEU A 257 24.28 -13.42 -4.23
N ALA A 258 25.40 -13.81 -3.63
CA ALA A 258 25.40 -14.42 -2.31
C ALA A 258 24.85 -13.44 -1.27
N LEU A 259 25.25 -12.17 -1.33
CA LEU A 259 24.68 -11.12 -0.49
C LEU A 259 23.18 -10.95 -0.71
N TYR A 260 22.72 -10.91 -1.97
CA TYR A 260 21.29 -10.88 -2.30
C TYR A 260 20.54 -12.10 -1.76
N GLY A 261 21.13 -13.29 -1.79
CA GLY A 261 20.54 -14.49 -1.21
C GLY A 261 20.37 -14.39 0.31
N VAL A 262 21.39 -13.88 1.01
CA VAL A 262 21.31 -13.66 2.47
C VAL A 262 20.25 -12.61 2.80
N LEU A 263 20.17 -11.52 2.03
CA LEU A 263 19.12 -10.52 2.21
C LEU A 263 17.74 -11.10 1.95
N TYR A 264 17.56 -11.93 0.93
CA TYR A 264 16.29 -12.60 0.67
C TYR A 264 15.80 -13.41 1.89
N ILE A 265 16.71 -14.18 2.51
CA ILE A 265 16.42 -14.93 3.74
C ILE A 265 16.02 -13.98 4.88
N LEU A 266 16.71 -12.85 5.01
CA LEU A 266 16.38 -11.83 6.02
C LEU A 266 14.98 -11.25 5.79
N LEU A 267 14.62 -10.96 4.54
CA LEU A 267 13.31 -10.39 4.19
C LEU A 267 12.15 -11.36 4.48
N GLN A 268 12.36 -12.66 4.24
CA GLN A 268 11.36 -13.70 4.47
C GLN A 268 11.20 -14.06 5.96
N SER A 269 12.08 -13.59 6.83
CA SER A 269 11.97 -13.82 8.27
C SER A 269 11.21 -12.67 8.95
N ASP A 270 9.93 -12.89 9.20
CA ASP A 270 9.07 -11.94 9.92
C ASP A 270 9.55 -11.69 11.35
N ASP A 271 9.87 -12.76 12.09
CA ASP A 271 10.12 -12.68 13.53
C ASP A 271 11.61 -12.51 13.91
N ASN A 272 12.54 -12.90 13.03
CA ASN A 272 13.98 -12.93 13.35
C ASN A 272 14.83 -11.93 12.55
N ALA A 273 14.20 -10.93 11.91
CA ALA A 273 14.90 -9.97 11.06
C ALA A 273 16.06 -9.23 11.78
N LEU A 274 15.86 -8.81 13.04
CA LEU A 274 16.91 -8.15 13.84
C LEU A 274 18.07 -9.10 14.17
N LEU A 275 17.76 -10.36 14.50
CA LEU A 275 18.76 -11.37 14.81
C LEU A 275 19.61 -11.67 13.58
N LEU A 276 18.98 -12.01 12.45
CA LEU A 276 19.67 -12.28 11.19
C LEU A 276 20.49 -11.07 10.71
N GLY A 277 19.95 -9.86 10.82
CA GLY A 277 20.65 -8.62 10.47
C GLY A 277 21.90 -8.37 11.33
N SER A 278 21.81 -8.60 12.65
CA SER A 278 22.95 -8.45 13.56
C SER A 278 24.08 -9.45 13.27
N VAL A 279 23.73 -10.71 12.99
CA VAL A 279 24.69 -11.76 12.62
C VAL A 279 25.36 -11.43 11.30
N LEU A 280 24.59 -10.99 10.29
CA LEU A 280 25.14 -10.55 9.00
C LEU A 280 26.15 -9.42 9.17
N LEU A 281 25.78 -8.37 9.89
CA LEU A 281 26.68 -7.23 10.15
C LEU A 281 27.94 -7.65 10.89
N PHE A 282 27.83 -8.55 11.89
CA PHE A 282 28.97 -9.08 12.61
C PHE A 282 29.93 -9.84 11.69
N VAL A 283 29.41 -10.74 10.85
CA VAL A 283 30.23 -11.52 9.90
C VAL A 283 30.91 -10.60 8.90
N VAL A 284 30.18 -9.64 8.33
CA VAL A 284 30.73 -8.63 7.42
C VAL A 284 31.86 -7.86 8.08
N LEU A 285 31.63 -7.36 9.30
CA LEU A 285 32.64 -6.59 10.04
C LEU A 285 33.88 -7.45 10.32
N ALA A 286 33.71 -8.70 10.72
CA ALA A 286 34.81 -9.64 10.94
C ALA A 286 35.63 -9.87 9.67
N VAL A 287 34.97 -10.02 8.51
CA VAL A 287 35.64 -10.14 7.21
C VAL A 287 36.41 -8.86 6.87
N VAL A 288 35.79 -7.69 7.03
CA VAL A 288 36.43 -6.40 6.78
C VAL A 288 37.67 -6.22 7.65
N MET A 289 37.56 -6.45 8.96
CA MET A 289 38.70 -6.38 9.89
C MET A 289 39.82 -7.35 9.51
N THR A 290 39.47 -8.58 9.11
CA THR A 290 40.45 -9.61 8.73
C THR A 290 41.19 -9.24 7.45
N LEU A 291 40.48 -8.76 6.44
CA LEU A 291 41.05 -8.38 5.14
C LEU A 291 41.90 -7.10 5.24
N THR A 292 41.48 -6.15 6.08
CA THR A 292 42.17 -4.86 6.27
C THR A 292 43.35 -4.93 7.24
N ARG A 293 43.56 -6.06 7.94
CA ARG A 293 44.65 -6.23 8.94
C ARG A 293 46.06 -5.96 8.41
N ARG A 294 46.28 -6.12 7.10
CA ARG A 294 47.58 -5.91 6.45
C ARG A 294 47.67 -4.59 5.66
N LEU A 295 46.70 -3.68 5.80
CA LEU A 295 46.71 -2.39 5.13
C LEU A 295 47.52 -1.36 5.93
N ASP A 296 48.47 -0.71 5.25
CA ASP A 296 49.26 0.41 5.78
C ASP A 296 48.44 1.71 5.73
N TRP A 297 47.58 1.94 6.73
CA TRP A 297 46.71 3.14 6.80
C TRP A 297 47.47 4.48 6.70
N TYR A 298 48.73 4.52 7.13
CA TYR A 298 49.59 5.70 7.05
C TYR A 298 49.97 6.11 5.61
N LYS A 299 50.02 5.16 4.67
CA LYS A 299 50.29 5.47 3.24
C LYS A 299 49.06 6.07 2.54
N VAL A 300 47.88 5.77 3.05
CA VAL A 300 46.58 6.18 2.48
C VAL A 300 46.22 7.61 2.89
N THR A 301 46.73 8.06 4.04
CA THR A 301 46.49 9.40 4.60
C THR A 301 47.67 10.36 4.42
N ALA A 302 48.80 9.89 3.87
CA ALA A 302 49.94 10.75 3.60
C ALA A 302 49.55 11.84 2.60
N PRO A 303 49.70 13.14 2.94
CA PRO A 303 49.42 14.21 2.00
C PRO A 303 50.31 14.04 0.76
N THR A 304 49.70 14.06 -0.43
CA THR A 304 50.42 14.08 -1.70
C THR A 304 51.47 15.17 -1.62
N ALA A 305 52.76 14.80 -1.69
CA ALA A 305 53.84 15.79 -1.70
C ALA A 305 53.54 16.82 -2.80
N PRO A 306 53.65 18.14 -2.52
CA PRO A 306 53.41 19.15 -3.55
C PRO A 306 54.31 18.85 -4.74
N THR A 307 53.71 18.73 -5.92
CA THR A 307 54.43 18.61 -7.19
C THR A 307 55.51 19.67 -7.21
N ALA A 308 56.79 19.27 -7.28
CA ALA A 308 57.90 20.20 -7.34
C ALA A 308 57.61 21.22 -8.46
N PRO A 309 57.77 22.54 -8.23
CA PRO A 309 57.53 23.53 -9.25
C PRO A 309 58.39 23.20 -10.46
N THR A 310 57.76 23.10 -11.63
CA THR A 310 58.46 22.98 -12.91
C THR A 310 59.52 24.08 -12.97
N ALA A 311 60.79 23.70 -13.12
CA ALA A 311 61.87 24.67 -13.26
C ALA A 311 61.50 25.70 -14.35
N PRO A 312 61.71 27.00 -14.13
CA PRO A 312 61.37 28.01 -15.12
C PRO A 312 62.11 27.68 -16.43
N THR A 313 61.36 27.57 -17.52
CA THR A 313 61.91 27.46 -18.86
C THR A 313 62.91 28.60 -19.07
N ALA A 314 64.16 28.27 -19.38
CA ALA A 314 65.18 29.26 -19.69
C ALA A 314 64.67 30.20 -20.80
N PRO A 315 64.90 31.53 -20.72
CA PRO A 315 64.43 32.46 -21.73
C PRO A 315 65.00 32.06 -23.10
N THR A 316 64.12 31.85 -24.07
CA THR A 316 64.49 31.65 -25.47
C THR A 316 65.35 32.82 -25.94
N ALA A 317 66.55 32.55 -26.43
CA ALA A 317 67.44 33.56 -26.99
C ALA A 317 66.72 34.35 -28.11
N PRO A 318 66.92 35.67 -28.24
CA PRO A 318 66.24 36.47 -29.26
C PRO A 318 66.58 35.96 -30.66
N THR A 319 65.54 35.70 -31.44
CA THR A 319 65.63 35.35 -32.86
C THR A 319 66.40 36.43 -33.61
N ALA A 320 67.48 36.05 -34.31
CA ALA A 320 68.23 36.95 -35.18
C ALA A 320 67.31 37.53 -36.28
N PRO A 321 67.48 38.81 -36.69
CA PRO A 321 66.61 39.44 -37.68
C PRO A 321 66.68 38.72 -39.03
N THR A 322 65.51 38.44 -39.58
CA THR A 322 65.27 37.84 -40.90
C THR A 322 65.93 38.66 -42.01
N ALA A 323 66.79 38.03 -42.82
CA ALA A 323 67.28 38.63 -44.05
C ALA A 323 66.13 38.78 -45.07
N PRO A 324 65.98 39.92 -45.78
CA PRO A 324 64.94 40.08 -46.78
C PRO A 324 65.30 39.28 -48.03
N THR A 325 64.38 38.46 -48.55
CA THR A 325 64.59 37.86 -49.88
C THR A 325 63.31 37.83 -50.72
N ALA A 326 63.40 38.67 -51.76
CA ALA A 326 62.87 38.66 -53.13
C ALA A 326 61.34 38.62 -53.39
N PRO A 327 60.80 39.54 -54.22
CA PRO A 327 59.44 39.44 -54.73
C PRO A 327 59.36 38.33 -55.78
N THR A 328 58.44 37.38 -55.60
CA THR A 328 58.19 36.33 -56.60
C THR A 328 56.74 36.40 -57.12
N ALA A 329 56.67 36.75 -58.41
CA ALA A 329 55.67 36.59 -59.46
C ALA A 329 54.16 36.53 -59.14
N PRO A 330 53.31 37.28 -59.89
CA PRO A 330 51.88 37.01 -59.91
C PRO A 330 51.58 35.79 -60.78
N THR A 331 50.56 35.01 -60.40
CA THR A 331 49.43 34.55 -61.25
C THR A 331 49.07 33.07 -61.05
N ALA A 332 47.83 32.81 -60.63
CA ALA A 332 46.83 32.07 -61.42
C ALA A 332 45.42 32.35 -60.83
N PRO A 333 44.40 32.67 -61.65
CA PRO A 333 43.03 32.80 -61.15
C PRO A 333 42.51 31.45 -60.64
N THR A 334 41.89 31.48 -59.47
CA THR A 334 41.26 30.32 -58.82
C THR A 334 40.15 29.75 -59.70
N ALA A 335 40.22 28.45 -59.99
CA ALA A 335 39.12 27.73 -60.64
C ALA A 335 37.84 27.81 -59.78
N PRO A 336 36.65 28.00 -60.37
CA PRO A 336 35.41 28.09 -59.61
C PRO A 336 35.12 26.76 -58.89
N THR A 337 34.81 26.88 -57.60
CA THR A 337 34.38 25.79 -56.72
C THR A 337 33.20 25.02 -57.35
N ALA A 338 33.33 23.69 -57.47
CA ALA A 338 32.23 22.84 -57.88
C ALA A 338 31.04 23.01 -56.91
N PRO A 339 29.79 23.07 -57.41
CA PRO A 339 28.62 23.20 -56.53
C PRO A 339 28.47 21.97 -55.65
N THR A 340 28.22 22.22 -54.36
CA THR A 340 27.85 21.22 -53.36
C THR A 340 26.69 20.36 -53.86
N ALA A 341 26.85 19.04 -53.83
CA ALA A 341 25.78 18.10 -54.14
C ALA A 341 24.56 18.39 -53.24
N PRO A 342 23.32 18.40 -53.78
CA PRO A 342 22.13 18.60 -52.98
C PRO A 342 21.96 17.43 -52.00
N THR A 343 21.70 17.77 -50.74
CA THR A 343 21.27 16.83 -49.70
C THR A 343 20.07 16.02 -50.19
N ALA A 344 20.15 14.70 -50.10
CA ALA A 344 19.02 13.83 -50.42
C ALA A 344 17.79 14.23 -49.56
N PRO A 345 16.58 14.28 -50.14
CA PRO A 345 15.38 14.58 -49.37
C PRO A 345 15.14 13.47 -48.33
N THR A 346 14.88 13.89 -47.10
CA THR A 346 14.36 13.03 -46.02
C THR A 346 13.10 12.32 -46.53
N ALA A 347 13.06 10.99 -46.42
CA ALA A 347 11.86 10.22 -46.73
C ALA A 347 10.67 10.73 -45.89
N PRO A 348 9.47 10.89 -46.47
CA PRO A 348 8.30 11.28 -45.71
C PRO A 348 7.97 10.23 -44.65
N THR A 349 7.72 10.68 -43.42
CA THR A 349 7.14 9.88 -42.34
C THR A 349 5.84 9.24 -42.84
N ALA A 350 5.73 7.92 -42.72
CA ALA A 350 4.50 7.21 -43.02
C ALA A 350 3.33 7.79 -42.20
N PRO A 351 2.13 7.95 -42.79
CA PRO A 351 0.96 8.43 -42.05
C PRO A 351 0.61 7.45 -40.93
N THR A 352 0.35 8.00 -39.74
CA THR A 352 -0.24 7.29 -38.62
C THR A 352 -1.54 6.61 -39.08
N ALA A 353 -1.66 5.31 -38.85
CA ALA A 353 -2.89 4.58 -39.13
C ALA A 353 -4.05 5.20 -38.33
N PRO A 354 -5.26 5.32 -38.92
CA PRO A 354 -6.42 5.83 -38.20
C PRO A 354 -6.77 4.91 -37.03
N THR A 355 -7.03 5.52 -35.88
CA THR A 355 -7.67 4.89 -34.73
C THR A 355 -8.96 4.19 -35.17
N VAL A 356 -9.04 2.88 -34.93
CA VAL A 356 -10.26 2.09 -35.07
C VAL A 356 -11.30 2.66 -34.09
N PRO A 357 -12.54 2.99 -34.54
CA PRO A 357 -13.60 3.38 -33.63
C PRO A 357 -14.01 2.19 -32.76
N THR A 358 -14.19 2.47 -31.46
CA THR A 358 -14.79 1.59 -30.47
C THR A 358 -16.07 0.95 -31.02
N ALA A 359 -16.13 -0.38 -31.02
CA ALA A 359 -17.34 -1.11 -31.37
C ALA A 359 -18.47 -0.76 -30.38
N PRO A 360 -19.71 -0.51 -30.84
CA PRO A 360 -20.84 -0.37 -29.95
C PRO A 360 -21.14 -1.69 -29.23
N THR A 361 -21.34 -1.57 -27.92
CA THR A 361 -21.87 -2.62 -27.03
C THR A 361 -23.11 -3.27 -27.65
N ALA A 362 -23.08 -4.59 -27.79
CA ALA A 362 -24.24 -5.37 -28.20
C ALA A 362 -25.35 -5.27 -27.12
N PRO A 363 -26.62 -5.04 -27.50
CA PRO A 363 -27.74 -5.22 -26.59
C PRO A 363 -27.98 -6.72 -26.37
N VAL A 364 -28.24 -7.08 -25.11
CA VAL A 364 -28.67 -8.42 -24.73
C VAL A 364 -30.08 -8.64 -25.27
N SER A 365 -30.28 -9.75 -25.97
CA SER A 365 -31.57 -10.22 -26.46
C SER A 365 -32.45 -10.65 -25.30
N ASP A 366 -33.54 -9.92 -25.04
CA ASP A 366 -34.71 -10.46 -24.36
C ASP A 366 -35.66 -11.03 -25.41
N SER A 367 -35.92 -12.33 -25.31
CA SER A 367 -37.01 -13.02 -26.00
C SER A 367 -37.94 -13.61 -24.97
N SER A 368 -39.08 -12.94 -24.75
CA SER A 368 -40.37 -13.63 -24.61
C SER A 368 -41.51 -12.62 -24.83
N THR A 369 -42.10 -12.71 -26.01
CA THR A 369 -43.46 -12.26 -26.33
C THR A 369 -44.50 -13.00 -25.48
N ASN A 370 -45.44 -12.30 -24.83
CA ASN A 370 -46.88 -12.55 -25.04
C ASN A 370 -47.84 -11.55 -24.37
N LEU A 371 -48.99 -11.35 -25.06
CA LEU A 371 -50.25 -10.66 -24.72
C LEU A 371 -50.21 -9.11 -24.65
N SER A 372 -50.65 -8.37 -25.69
CA SER A 372 -52.03 -8.18 -26.19
C SER A 372 -52.94 -7.42 -25.21
N SER A 373 -53.17 -6.12 -25.44
CA SER A 373 -54.45 -5.56 -25.90
C SER A 373 -54.50 -4.03 -25.74
N THR A 374 -54.86 -3.32 -26.83
CA THR A 374 -55.64 -2.05 -26.91
C THR A 374 -55.24 -0.88 -25.99
N GLY A 375 -54.80 0.29 -26.46
CA GLY A 375 -55.30 1.09 -27.58
C GLY A 375 -56.20 2.21 -27.04
N THR A 376 -55.69 3.46 -27.02
CA THR A 376 -56.33 4.75 -27.38
C THR A 376 -55.60 5.94 -26.73
N ASP A 377 -54.85 6.67 -27.56
CA ASP A 377 -55.02 8.11 -27.85
C ASP A 377 -55.16 9.14 -26.71
N SER A 378 -54.04 9.85 -26.50
CA SER A 378 -53.85 11.30 -26.75
C SER A 378 -54.49 12.38 -25.84
N VAL A 379 -53.71 13.47 -25.74
CA VAL A 379 -54.04 14.86 -25.37
C VAL A 379 -53.96 15.21 -23.88
N THR A 380 -53.44 16.34 -23.37
CA THR A 380 -52.50 17.40 -23.75
C THR A 380 -52.38 18.26 -22.47
N GLU A 381 -51.15 18.60 -22.08
CA GLU A 381 -50.68 19.88 -21.51
C GLU A 381 -51.59 20.79 -20.62
N LYS A 382 -50.98 21.16 -19.47
CA LYS A 382 -50.70 22.53 -18.95
C LYS A 382 -51.76 23.38 -18.21
N GLU A 383 -51.17 24.04 -17.19
CA GLU A 383 -51.50 25.31 -16.50
C GLU A 383 -52.72 25.30 -15.56
N ALA A 384 -52.59 25.52 -14.24
CA ALA A 384 -51.98 26.58 -13.42
C ALA A 384 -52.99 27.67 -12.97
N SER A 385 -52.97 27.93 -11.65
CA SER A 385 -53.57 29.08 -10.94
C SER A 385 -55.11 29.09 -10.85
N GLN A 386 -55.79 29.47 -9.77
CA GLN A 386 -55.44 30.30 -8.62
C GLN A 386 -56.62 30.23 -7.62
N ARG A 387 -56.36 30.58 -6.33
CA ARG A 387 -57.19 31.46 -5.46
C ARG A 387 -57.59 30.89 -4.08
N SER A 388 -57.33 31.75 -3.08
CA SER A 388 -58.09 32.01 -1.84
C SER A 388 -57.49 31.49 -0.53
N ASP A 389 -56.67 32.33 0.10
CA ASP A 389 -56.92 32.99 1.39
C ASP A 389 -57.63 32.21 2.50
N SER A 390 -56.97 32.09 3.66
CA SER A 390 -57.48 32.66 4.91
C SER A 390 -56.40 32.71 6.00
N GLU A 391 -56.43 33.84 6.71
CA GLU A 391 -55.63 34.24 7.86
C GLU A 391 -56.02 33.48 9.14
N GLY A 392 -55.15 33.55 10.16
CA GLY A 392 -55.46 33.10 11.51
C GLY A 392 -54.31 33.33 12.49
N GLU A 393 -54.27 34.53 13.07
CA GLU A 393 -53.44 34.95 14.20
C GLU A 393 -53.71 34.14 15.48
N ASN A 394 -52.67 33.91 16.28
CA ASN A 394 -52.66 34.10 17.75
C ASN A 394 -51.22 33.89 18.25
N SER A 395 -50.49 34.95 18.64
CA SER A 395 -50.52 35.65 19.93
C SER A 395 -49.77 34.92 21.06
N ILE A 396 -48.56 35.44 21.33
CA ILE A 396 -47.97 35.80 22.64
C ILE A 396 -48.05 34.76 23.77
N ASP A 397 -46.88 34.25 24.21
CA ASP A 397 -46.53 34.40 25.63
C ASP A 397 -45.01 34.49 25.84
N GLU A 398 -44.65 35.53 26.57
CA GLU A 398 -43.33 36.01 26.90
C GLU A 398 -43.04 35.55 28.35
N SER A 399 -41.97 34.78 28.56
CA SER A 399 -41.41 34.64 29.91
C SER A 399 -39.89 34.68 29.87
N ILE A 400 -39.42 35.84 30.32
CA ILE A 400 -38.07 36.19 30.74
C ILE A 400 -37.70 35.35 31.98
N ASN A 401 -36.52 34.74 31.99
CA ASN A 401 -35.70 34.68 33.19
C ASN A 401 -34.20 34.58 32.83
N ASP A 402 -33.52 35.72 32.95
CA ASP A 402 -32.07 35.82 33.10
C ASP A 402 -31.64 35.19 34.45
N GLY A 403 -30.45 34.60 34.51
CA GLY A 403 -29.86 34.20 35.79
C GLY A 403 -28.67 33.25 35.71
N ASP A 404 -27.49 33.85 35.54
CA ASP A 404 -26.22 33.48 36.18
C ASP A 404 -25.47 32.22 35.72
N ASP A 405 -24.68 32.46 34.67
CA ASP A 405 -23.30 31.99 34.50
C ASP A 405 -22.44 32.46 35.69
N ASP A 406 -22.05 31.55 36.60
CA ASP A 406 -20.72 31.48 37.24
C ASP A 406 -20.70 30.47 38.42
N SER A 407 -20.45 29.17 38.19
CA SER A 407 -20.14 28.24 39.32
C SER A 407 -19.34 26.96 39.02
N LEU A 408 -18.71 26.83 37.84
CA LEU A 408 -18.00 25.58 37.46
C LEU A 408 -16.51 25.47 37.85
N GLU A 409 -15.94 26.43 38.58
CA GLU A 409 -14.50 26.45 38.91
C GLU A 409 -14.11 25.93 40.32
N ARG A 410 -15.06 25.48 41.16
CA ARG A 410 -14.75 25.11 42.58
C ARG A 410 -15.02 23.67 43.01
N ARG A 411 -14.85 22.67 42.13
CA ARG A 411 -14.98 21.23 42.51
C ARG A 411 -13.85 20.31 42.03
N LYS A 412 -12.59 20.76 42.00
CA LYS A 412 -11.44 19.90 41.62
C LYS A 412 -10.38 19.62 42.70
N TYR A 413 -10.58 20.01 43.95
CA TYR A 413 -9.63 19.64 45.02
C TYR A 413 -10.35 19.25 46.31
N ARG A 414 -10.90 18.04 46.34
CA ARG A 414 -11.15 17.34 47.60
C ARG A 414 -11.40 15.85 47.34
N LEU A 415 -10.71 15.02 48.15
CA LEU A 415 -10.96 13.60 48.41
C LEU A 415 -10.12 12.58 47.62
N TRP A 416 -8.84 12.47 48.02
CA TRP A 416 -8.23 11.17 48.29
C TRP A 416 -7.53 11.27 49.66
N LYS A 417 -8.15 10.68 50.68
CA LYS A 417 -7.50 10.24 51.91
C LYS A 417 -8.24 9.02 52.44
#